data_AF-A0A753FZ16-F1
#
_entry.id   AF-A0A753FZ16-F1
#
_cell.length_a   1.000
_cell.length_b   1.000
_cell.length_c   1.000
_cell.angle_alpha   90.00
_cell.angle_beta   90.00
_cell.angle_gamma   90.00
#
_symmetry.space_group_name_H-M   'P 1'
#
loop_
_entity.id
_entity.type
_entity.pdbx_description
1 polymer ?
#
loop_
_entity_poly.entity_id
_entity_poly.type
_entity_poly.pdbx_seq_one_letter_code
_entity_poly.pdbx_strand_id
1 'polypeptide(L)'
;MKRSLIAASVLSAVFMSAGAFAADEDMGELKINGEVVGTSCTFEGANSATIELSQVGVDRLTDLNPGDIYTGYTSPEAILKVKCSNTANPRISFNRSQFVDNMQITKNNATNNGAGFAVYLDGIQVKPDESGNYTLNSSKFENGVYTLNFSARYAAVENTVTPGSVESVLTMTVLTD
;
A
#
# COMPACT_ATOMS: atom_id res chain seq x y z
N MET A 1 -20.77 93.38 5.61
CA MET A 1 -21.78 92.60 4.85
C MET A 1 -22.14 91.40 5.72
N LYS A 2 -23.25 91.49 6.47
CA LYS A 2 -24.55 90.82 6.19
C LYS A 2 -24.41 89.28 6.16
N ARG A 3 -24.66 88.62 7.31
CA ARG A 3 -25.88 87.81 7.66
C ARG A 3 -25.87 86.45 6.93
N SER A 4 -26.20 85.30 7.50
CA SER A 4 -26.73 84.92 8.81
C SER A 4 -26.70 83.39 8.86
N LEU A 5 -26.63 82.86 10.08
CA LEU A 5 -27.01 81.50 10.46
C LEU A 5 -28.38 81.12 9.90
N ILE A 6 -28.51 79.90 9.35
CA ILE A 6 -29.78 79.18 9.30
C ILE A 6 -29.51 77.75 9.76
N ALA A 7 -29.96 77.46 10.98
CA ALA A 7 -30.32 76.13 11.41
C ALA A 7 -31.61 75.71 10.70
N ALA A 8 -31.68 74.47 10.23
CA ALA A 8 -32.93 73.80 9.92
C ALA A 8 -32.81 72.34 10.34
N SER A 9 -33.42 72.04 11.48
CA SER A 9 -33.76 70.69 11.92
C SER A 9 -34.91 70.16 11.07
N VAL A 10 -34.70 69.03 10.39
CA VAL A 10 -35.77 68.14 9.92
C VAL A 10 -35.37 66.75 10.39
N LEU A 11 -35.81 66.35 11.58
CA LEU A 11 -37.09 65.70 11.88
C LEU A 11 -37.18 64.27 11.32
N SER A 12 -37.43 63.37 12.28
CA SER A 12 -37.93 62.00 12.16
C SER A 12 -36.91 60.88 12.02
N ALA A 13 -36.72 60.23 13.17
CA ALA A 13 -36.27 58.86 13.29
C ALA A 13 -37.05 57.92 12.35
N VAL A 14 -36.33 57.11 11.60
CA VAL A 14 -36.73 55.74 11.33
C VAL A 14 -35.53 54.87 11.67
N PHE A 15 -35.73 54.03 12.67
CA PHE A 15 -34.87 52.92 13.00
C PHE A 15 -34.65 52.09 11.74
N MET A 16 -33.41 51.99 11.28
CA MET A 16 -32.96 50.76 10.66
C MET A 16 -31.66 50.42 11.36
N SER A 17 -31.78 49.52 12.33
CA SER A 17 -30.72 48.64 12.79
C SER A 17 -29.71 48.43 11.67
N ALA A 18 -28.50 48.96 11.84
CA ALA A 18 -27.34 48.36 11.18
C ALA A 18 -27.19 46.99 11.84
N GLY A 19 -28.03 46.04 11.40
CA GLY A 19 -27.70 44.65 11.46
C GLY A 19 -26.38 44.57 10.72
N ALA A 20 -25.31 44.35 11.47
CA ALA A 20 -24.20 43.59 10.96
C ALA A 20 -24.81 42.24 10.55
N PHE A 21 -25.36 42.18 9.35
CA PHE A 21 -25.57 40.94 8.67
C PHE A 21 -24.15 40.45 8.40
N ALA A 22 -23.65 39.57 9.26
CA ALA A 22 -22.87 38.47 8.75
C ALA A 22 -23.72 37.92 7.59
N ALA A 23 -23.24 38.09 6.37
CA ALA A 23 -23.84 37.39 5.26
C ALA A 23 -23.73 35.92 5.62
N ASP A 24 -24.86 35.31 6.00
CA ASP A 24 -24.98 33.87 5.93
C ASP A 24 -24.73 33.54 4.46
N GLU A 25 -23.50 33.10 4.18
CA GLU A 25 -23.13 32.66 2.84
C GLU A 25 -23.73 31.26 2.69
N ASP A 26 -24.72 31.11 1.80
CA ASP A 26 -25.35 29.82 1.46
C ASP A 26 -24.38 28.83 0.78
N MET A 27 -23.08 29.15 0.73
CA MET A 27 -22.07 28.45 -0.05
C MET A 27 -20.76 28.28 0.74
N GLY A 28 -20.29 27.04 0.80
CA GLY A 28 -18.96 26.69 1.32
C GLY A 28 -17.97 26.40 0.19
N GLU A 29 -16.69 26.67 0.42
CA GLU A 29 -15.60 26.34 -0.50
C GLU A 29 -14.97 24.99 -0.11
N LEU A 30 -14.95 24.03 -1.05
CA LEU A 30 -14.20 22.79 -0.93
C LEU A 30 -12.93 22.89 -1.79
N LYS A 31 -11.79 23.14 -1.15
CA LYS A 31 -10.49 23.16 -1.80
C LYS A 31 -9.85 21.77 -1.76
N ILE A 32 -9.76 21.11 -2.91
CA ILE A 32 -9.04 19.84 -3.07
C ILE A 32 -7.70 20.13 -3.76
N ASN A 33 -6.61 19.97 -3.03
CA ASN A 33 -5.26 20.05 -3.59
C ASN A 33 -4.74 18.62 -3.78
N GLY A 34 -4.06 18.38 -4.90
CA GLY A 34 -3.35 17.13 -5.16
C GLY A 34 -2.10 17.41 -5.98
N GLU A 35 -1.04 16.66 -5.72
CA GLU A 35 0.20 16.68 -6.48
C GLU A 35 0.38 15.31 -7.13
N VAL A 36 0.69 15.28 -8.44
CA VAL A 36 0.92 14.05 -9.19
C VAL A 36 2.41 13.97 -9.49
N VAL A 37 3.12 13.12 -8.74
CA VAL A 37 4.53 12.80 -9.00
C VAL A 37 4.64 11.54 -9.85
N GLY A 38 5.59 11.51 -10.78
CA GLY A 38 5.89 10.31 -11.57
C GLY A 38 6.53 9.21 -10.70
N THR A 39 6.38 7.94 -11.08
CA THR A 39 7.05 6.83 -10.39
C THR A 39 8.57 6.99 -10.50
N SER A 40 9.24 7.13 -9.36
CA SER A 40 10.70 7.27 -9.26
C SER A 40 11.49 6.01 -9.60
N CYS A 41 10.80 4.87 -9.74
CA CYS A 41 11.40 3.56 -9.95
C CYS A 41 10.84 2.86 -11.19
N THR A 42 11.70 2.11 -11.89
CA THR A 42 11.36 1.29 -13.05
C THR A 42 12.02 -0.08 -12.96
N PHE A 43 11.30 -1.14 -13.37
CA PHE A 43 11.90 -2.47 -13.46
C PHE A 43 12.95 -2.50 -14.57
N GLU A 44 14.12 -3.04 -14.26
CA GLU A 44 15.22 -3.21 -15.22
C GLU A 44 15.21 -4.64 -15.76
N GLY A 45 14.98 -4.77 -17.06
CA GLY A 45 14.86 -6.08 -17.72
C GLY A 45 13.49 -6.70 -17.48
N ALA A 46 13.43 -7.79 -16.72
CA ALA A 46 12.19 -8.48 -16.41
C ALA A 46 11.38 -7.72 -15.35
N ASN A 47 10.08 -7.54 -15.60
CA ASN A 47 9.12 -6.96 -14.66
C ASN A 47 8.23 -8.02 -13.98
N SER A 48 8.47 -9.30 -14.28
CA SER A 48 7.81 -10.44 -13.67
C SER A 48 8.84 -11.53 -13.39
N ALA A 49 8.57 -12.31 -12.36
CA ALA A 49 9.39 -13.45 -11.97
C ALA A 49 8.47 -14.55 -11.46
N THR A 50 8.79 -15.80 -11.79
CA THR A 50 8.06 -16.98 -11.36
C THR A 50 8.94 -17.79 -10.42
N ILE A 51 8.37 -18.19 -9.28
CA ILE A 51 9.01 -19.10 -8.33
C ILE A 51 8.32 -20.45 -8.47
N GLU A 52 9.06 -21.44 -8.94
CA GLU A 52 8.60 -22.83 -9.00
C GLU A 52 9.02 -23.57 -7.73
N LEU A 53 8.04 -24.07 -6.97
CA LEU A 53 8.29 -24.88 -5.78
C LEU A 53 8.20 -26.37 -6.10
N SER A 54 9.07 -27.16 -5.48
CA SER A 54 8.95 -28.61 -5.52
C SER A 54 7.68 -29.06 -4.80
N GLN A 55 7.09 -30.15 -5.26
CA GLN A 55 5.91 -30.75 -4.61
C GLN A 55 6.24 -31.16 -3.17
N VAL A 56 5.29 -30.93 -2.26
CA VAL A 56 5.38 -31.32 -0.85
C VAL A 56 4.17 -32.20 -0.53
N GLY A 57 4.40 -33.27 0.24
CA GLY A 57 3.33 -34.14 0.71
C GLY A 57 2.42 -33.41 1.70
N VAL A 58 1.12 -33.67 1.63
CA VAL A 58 0.11 -33.01 2.49
C VAL A 58 0.38 -33.26 3.99
N ASP A 59 0.97 -34.40 4.33
CA ASP A 59 1.43 -34.79 5.67
C ASP A 59 2.39 -33.78 6.30
N ARG A 60 3.09 -32.98 5.49
CA ARG A 60 4.01 -31.95 5.97
C ARG A 60 3.32 -30.65 6.36
N LEU A 61 2.06 -30.49 5.98
CA LEU A 61 1.25 -29.31 6.23
C LEU A 61 0.08 -29.59 7.20
N THR A 62 -0.32 -30.85 7.40
CA THR A 62 -1.45 -31.22 8.26
C THR A 62 -1.25 -30.92 9.75
N ASP A 63 0.00 -30.90 10.22
CA ASP A 63 0.32 -30.63 11.62
C ASP A 63 0.59 -29.13 11.90
N LEU A 64 0.47 -28.29 10.87
CA LEU A 64 0.68 -26.85 10.97
C LEU A 64 -0.63 -26.14 11.34
N ASN A 65 -0.57 -25.15 12.22
CA ASN A 65 -1.72 -24.30 12.48
C ASN A 65 -1.90 -23.29 11.35
N PRO A 66 -3.11 -22.73 11.15
CA PRO A 66 -3.31 -21.57 10.29
C PRO A 66 -2.32 -20.45 10.60
N GLY A 67 -1.54 -20.02 9.60
CA GLY A 67 -0.48 -19.03 9.75
C GLY A 67 0.93 -19.63 9.86
N ASP A 68 1.06 -20.92 10.15
CA ASP A 68 2.37 -21.58 10.28
C ASP A 68 2.99 -21.89 8.90
N ILE A 69 4.31 -21.77 8.85
CA ILE A 69 5.11 -21.90 7.63
C ILE A 69 5.87 -23.21 7.69
N TYR A 70 5.82 -23.99 6.61
CA TYR A 70 6.63 -25.19 6.47
C TYR A 70 8.10 -24.80 6.26
N THR A 71 8.96 -25.13 7.22
CA THR A 71 10.38 -24.75 7.21
C THR A 71 11.29 -25.78 6.54
N GLY A 72 10.77 -26.97 6.20
CA GLY A 72 11.55 -28.06 5.62
C GLY A 72 11.96 -27.87 4.16
N TYR A 73 11.44 -26.85 3.49
CA TYR A 73 11.82 -26.49 2.12
C TYR A 73 11.73 -24.98 1.90
N THR A 74 12.65 -24.45 1.10
CA THR A 74 12.62 -23.08 0.57
C THR A 74 12.87 -23.15 -0.93
N SER A 75 12.13 -22.37 -1.71
CA SER A 75 12.37 -22.29 -3.15
C SER A 75 13.77 -21.73 -3.47
N PRO A 76 14.30 -21.99 -4.68
CA PRO A 76 15.31 -21.13 -5.27
C PRO A 76 14.85 -19.66 -5.31
N GLU A 77 15.82 -18.74 -5.37
CA GLU A 77 15.52 -17.32 -5.48
C GLU A 77 15.15 -16.94 -6.91
N ALA A 78 14.13 -16.10 -7.05
CA ALA A 78 13.79 -15.41 -8.27
C ALA A 78 14.14 -13.93 -8.12
N ILE A 79 14.89 -13.39 -9.08
CA ILE A 79 15.51 -12.07 -8.97
C ILE A 79 14.76 -11.07 -9.84
N LEU A 80 14.38 -9.94 -9.24
CA LEU A 80 13.91 -8.75 -9.95
C LEU A 80 14.86 -7.58 -9.68
N LYS A 81 15.05 -6.71 -10.67
CA LYS A 81 15.86 -5.50 -10.53
C LYS A 81 15.00 -4.28 -10.73
N VAL A 82 15.16 -3.30 -9.86
CA VAL A 82 14.41 -2.05 -9.91
C VAL A 82 15.36 -0.89 -9.83
N LYS A 83 15.42 -0.12 -10.92
CA LYS A 83 16.20 1.10 -11.01
C LYS A 83 15.39 2.26 -10.44
N CYS A 84 15.96 3.03 -9.51
CA CYS A 84 15.31 4.19 -8.93
C CYS A 84 16.17 5.45 -9.08
N SER A 85 15.55 6.58 -9.40
CA SER A 85 16.21 7.89 -9.49
C SER A 85 16.34 8.59 -8.13
N ASN A 86 15.50 8.23 -7.18
CA ASN A 86 15.47 8.71 -5.80
C ASN A 86 15.49 7.48 -4.86
N THR A 87 15.94 7.67 -3.62
CA THR A 87 16.05 6.62 -2.59
C THR A 87 15.47 7.05 -1.24
N ALA A 88 14.76 8.17 -1.17
CA ALA A 88 14.08 8.54 0.06
C ALA A 88 12.92 7.55 0.33
N ASN A 89 12.92 6.94 1.52
CA ASN A 89 11.89 6.02 2.00
C ASN A 89 11.46 4.94 0.97
N PRO A 90 12.41 4.10 0.50
CA PRO A 90 12.12 3.12 -0.54
C PRO A 90 11.24 2.00 0.02
N ARG A 91 10.18 1.66 -0.70
CA ARG A 91 9.23 0.62 -0.30
C ARG A 91 8.65 -0.13 -1.49
N ILE A 92 8.22 -1.37 -1.25
CA ILE A 92 7.34 -2.10 -2.16
C ILE A 92 5.93 -2.02 -1.61
N SER A 93 5.00 -1.51 -2.42
CA SER A 93 3.57 -1.65 -2.17
C SER A 93 3.08 -2.94 -2.83
N PHE A 94 2.66 -3.89 -2.01
CA PHE A 94 1.98 -5.11 -2.44
C PHE A 94 0.48 -4.91 -2.39
N ASN A 95 -0.25 -5.53 -3.33
CA ASN A 95 -1.71 -5.57 -3.23
C ASN A 95 -2.15 -6.48 -2.07
N ARG A 96 -2.56 -5.87 -0.96
CA ARG A 96 -2.94 -6.56 0.28
C ARG A 96 -4.07 -7.58 0.10
N SER A 97 -4.94 -7.38 -0.90
CA SER A 97 -6.04 -8.32 -1.19
C SER A 97 -5.58 -9.71 -1.64
N GLN A 98 -4.32 -9.84 -2.08
CA GLN A 98 -3.72 -11.11 -2.51
C GLN A 98 -3.12 -11.91 -1.35
N PHE A 99 -3.10 -11.32 -0.15
CA PHE A 99 -2.76 -12.02 1.09
C PHE A 99 -4.04 -12.43 1.80
N VAL A 100 -3.97 -13.53 2.55
CA VAL A 100 -5.04 -13.92 3.47
C VAL A 100 -5.14 -12.88 4.58
N ASP A 101 -6.36 -12.55 4.99
CA ASP A 101 -6.59 -11.51 5.99
C ASP A 101 -5.95 -11.90 7.33
N ASN A 102 -5.31 -10.93 7.98
CA ASN A 102 -4.56 -11.13 9.25
C ASN A 102 -3.43 -12.17 9.19
N MET A 103 -3.12 -12.70 8.01
CA MET A 103 -1.98 -13.57 7.78
C MET A 103 -0.98 -12.89 6.85
N GLN A 104 0.28 -13.30 6.97
CA GLN A 104 1.38 -12.85 6.11
C GLN A 104 1.69 -13.93 5.07
N ILE A 105 0.62 -14.51 4.51
CA ILE A 105 0.59 -15.66 3.59
C ILE A 105 -0.30 -15.29 2.41
N THR A 106 0.11 -15.68 1.20
CA THR A 106 -0.63 -15.43 -0.03
C THR A 106 -1.88 -16.31 -0.15
N LYS A 107 -2.91 -15.82 -0.85
CA LYS A 107 -4.10 -16.61 -1.19
C LYS A 107 -3.75 -17.62 -2.28
N ASN A 108 -4.33 -18.81 -2.20
CA ASN A 108 -4.28 -19.78 -3.29
C ASN A 108 -5.30 -19.41 -4.38
N ASN A 109 -4.82 -19.13 -5.58
CA ASN A 109 -5.57 -18.78 -6.76
C ASN A 109 -5.99 -19.99 -7.60
N ALA A 110 -5.41 -21.18 -7.37
CA ALA A 110 -5.72 -22.39 -8.14
C ALA A 110 -6.95 -23.12 -7.58
N THR A 111 -6.93 -23.53 -6.31
CA THR A 111 -8.03 -24.26 -5.66
C THR A 111 -8.00 -24.01 -4.17
N ASN A 112 -9.14 -23.83 -3.51
CA ASN A 112 -9.12 -23.72 -2.05
C ASN A 112 -8.81 -25.09 -1.41
N ASN A 113 -7.56 -25.28 -0.99
CA ASN A 113 -7.07 -26.51 -0.38
C ASN A 113 -6.37 -26.27 0.96
N GLY A 114 -6.57 -25.09 1.57
CA GLY A 114 -6.02 -24.75 2.88
C GLY A 114 -4.52 -24.41 2.90
N ALA A 115 -3.84 -24.37 1.76
CA ALA A 115 -2.43 -23.97 1.66
C ALA A 115 -2.24 -22.62 0.95
N GLY A 116 -1.12 -21.96 1.23
CA GLY A 116 -0.67 -20.74 0.54
C GLY A 116 0.86 -20.63 0.60
N PHE A 117 1.40 -19.46 0.29
CA PHE A 117 2.84 -19.21 0.35
C PHE A 117 3.21 -18.09 1.32
N ALA A 118 4.22 -18.35 2.16
CA ALA A 118 4.98 -17.29 2.80
C ALA A 118 6.09 -16.83 1.85
N VAL A 119 6.07 -15.54 1.50
CA VAL A 119 7.05 -14.95 0.59
C VAL A 119 8.15 -14.27 1.39
N TYR A 120 9.37 -14.37 0.89
CA TYR A 120 10.57 -13.80 1.48
C TYR A 120 11.25 -12.89 0.47
N LEU A 121 11.80 -11.80 0.95
CA LEU A 121 12.66 -10.89 0.21
C LEU A 121 13.99 -10.79 0.94
N ASP A 122 15.08 -11.12 0.25
CA ASP A 122 16.43 -11.16 0.84
C ASP A 122 16.51 -12.00 2.13
N GLY A 123 15.77 -13.11 2.17
CA GLY A 123 15.70 -14.02 3.31
C GLY A 123 14.82 -13.56 4.47
N ILE A 124 14.20 -12.38 4.39
CA ILE A 124 13.27 -11.86 5.40
C ILE A 124 11.84 -12.06 4.92
N GLN A 125 10.96 -12.61 5.77
CA GLN A 125 9.56 -12.77 5.40
C GLN A 125 8.94 -11.40 5.06
N VAL A 126 8.29 -11.34 3.91
CA VAL A 126 7.51 -10.18 3.49
C VAL A 126 6.28 -10.09 4.37
N LYS A 127 6.21 -9.02 5.16
CA LYS A 127 5.08 -8.70 6.04
C LYS A 127 4.62 -7.27 5.73
N PRO A 128 3.77 -7.07 4.71
CA PRO A 128 3.28 -5.75 4.39
C PRO A 128 2.43 -5.20 5.53
N ASP A 129 2.46 -3.88 5.71
CA ASP A 129 1.58 -3.17 6.65
C ASP A 129 0.10 -3.20 6.17
N GLU A 130 -0.78 -2.56 6.92
CA GLU A 130 -2.22 -2.47 6.58
C GLU A 130 -2.47 -1.77 5.23
N SER A 131 -1.56 -0.90 4.80
CA SER A 131 -1.59 -0.23 3.50
C SER A 131 -0.89 -1.04 2.40
N GLY A 132 -0.38 -2.23 2.71
CA GLY A 132 0.35 -3.08 1.78
C GLY A 132 1.80 -2.68 1.56
N ASN A 133 2.37 -1.76 2.34
CA ASN A 133 3.76 -1.36 2.17
C ASN A 133 4.74 -2.28 2.92
N TYR A 134 5.87 -2.55 2.28
CA TYR A 134 7.02 -3.22 2.86
C TYR A 134 8.25 -2.36 2.63
N THR A 135 8.95 -1.99 3.70
CA THR A 135 10.15 -1.13 3.61
C THR A 135 11.31 -1.89 2.97
N LEU A 136 11.95 -1.28 1.97
CA LEU A 136 13.16 -1.85 1.37
C LEU A 136 14.38 -1.53 2.23
N ASN A 137 15.29 -2.50 2.32
CA ASN A 137 16.58 -2.25 2.93
C ASN A 137 17.44 -1.39 2.00
N SER A 138 17.76 -0.17 2.41
CA SER A 138 18.60 0.76 1.66
C SER A 138 20.01 0.20 1.35
N SER A 139 20.49 -0.76 2.15
CA SER A 139 21.78 -1.43 1.91
C SER A 139 21.77 -2.30 0.64
N LYS A 140 20.60 -2.61 0.09
CA LYS A 140 20.42 -3.35 -1.17
C LYS A 140 20.36 -2.43 -2.39
N PHE A 141 20.46 -1.12 -2.17
CA PHE A 141 20.56 -0.14 -3.24
C PHE A 141 22.02 0.04 -3.66
N GLU A 142 22.36 -0.44 -4.84
CA GLU A 142 23.70 -0.32 -5.39
C GLU A 142 23.63 0.26 -6.79
N ASN A 143 24.42 1.29 -7.07
CA ASN A 143 24.52 1.92 -8.39
C ASN A 143 23.18 2.33 -9.03
N GLY A 144 22.21 2.80 -8.23
CA GLY A 144 20.90 3.21 -8.75
C GLY A 144 19.85 2.09 -8.80
N VAL A 145 20.17 0.88 -8.35
CA VAL A 145 19.34 -0.31 -8.54
C VAL A 145 19.15 -1.08 -7.24
N TYR A 146 17.90 -1.44 -6.94
CA TYR A 146 17.56 -2.47 -5.96
C TYR A 146 17.56 -3.84 -6.64
N THR A 147 18.33 -4.79 -6.10
CA THR A 147 18.21 -6.20 -6.47
C THR A 147 17.31 -6.89 -5.45
N LEU A 148 16.16 -7.37 -5.91
CA LEU A 148 15.12 -7.99 -5.11
C LEU A 148 15.18 -9.51 -5.28
N ASN A 149 15.66 -10.22 -4.25
CA ASN A 149 15.78 -11.68 -4.28
C ASN A 149 14.56 -12.29 -3.57
N PHE A 150 13.58 -12.75 -4.34
CA PHE A 150 12.38 -13.36 -3.82
C PHE A 150 12.52 -14.86 -3.66
N SER A 151 12.06 -15.40 -2.55
CA SER A 151 11.86 -16.85 -2.37
C SER A 151 10.53 -17.10 -1.65
N ALA A 152 10.10 -18.35 -1.63
CA ALA A 152 8.84 -18.72 -1.01
C ALA A 152 8.91 -20.07 -0.29
N ARG A 153 7.99 -20.25 0.65
CA ARG A 153 7.73 -21.50 1.38
C ARG A 153 6.25 -21.78 1.41
N TYR A 154 5.87 -23.06 1.41
CA TYR A 154 4.48 -23.44 1.70
C TYR A 154 4.11 -23.04 3.13
N ALA A 155 2.86 -22.67 3.32
CA ALA A 155 2.29 -22.35 4.62
C ALA A 155 0.85 -22.85 4.71
N ALA A 156 0.41 -23.18 5.93
CA ALA A 156 -0.97 -23.54 6.20
C ALA A 156 -1.81 -22.26 6.38
N VAL A 157 -2.94 -22.21 5.68
CA VAL A 157 -3.92 -21.11 5.74
C VAL A 157 -5.16 -21.56 6.52
N GLU A 158 -5.53 -22.83 6.42
CA GLU A 158 -6.66 -23.43 7.15
C GLU A 158 -6.16 -24.58 8.03
N ASN A 159 -7.00 -25.02 8.98
CA ASN A 159 -6.66 -26.16 9.85
C ASN A 159 -6.57 -27.49 9.10
N THR A 160 -7.18 -27.56 7.91
CA THR A 160 -7.19 -28.75 7.07
C THR A 160 -6.60 -28.40 5.73
N VAL A 161 -5.44 -28.99 5.42
CA VAL A 161 -4.84 -28.90 4.09
C VAL A 161 -5.20 -30.15 3.30
N THR A 162 -5.65 -29.99 2.06
CA THR A 162 -6.01 -31.10 1.17
C THR A 162 -5.08 -31.15 -0.06
N PRO A 163 -4.88 -32.33 -0.68
CA PRO A 163 -4.06 -32.43 -1.89
C PRO A 163 -4.65 -31.60 -3.04
N GLY A 164 -3.80 -30.84 -3.73
CA GLY A 164 -4.20 -30.03 -4.89
C GLY A 164 -3.15 -29.00 -5.28
N SER A 165 -3.40 -28.31 -6.40
CA SER A 165 -2.53 -27.24 -6.87
C SER A 165 -2.56 -26.02 -5.94
N VAL A 166 -1.40 -25.40 -5.75
CA VAL A 166 -1.27 -24.12 -5.03
C VAL A 166 -0.58 -23.13 -5.95
N GLU A 167 -1.27 -22.04 -6.27
CA GLU A 167 -0.76 -20.96 -7.11
C GLU A 167 -1.05 -19.63 -6.42
N SER A 168 -0.14 -18.66 -6.48
CA SER A 168 -0.40 -17.32 -5.98
C SER A 168 0.19 -16.28 -6.92
N VAL A 169 -0.53 -15.18 -7.11
CA VAL A 169 -0.05 -14.02 -7.85
C VAL A 169 0.08 -12.85 -6.89
N LEU A 170 1.27 -12.24 -6.84
CA LEU A 170 1.51 -11.00 -6.11
C LEU A 170 1.80 -9.87 -7.10
N THR A 171 0.97 -8.83 -7.03
CA THR A 171 1.17 -7.57 -7.74
C THR A 171 1.88 -6.61 -6.82
N MET A 172 2.94 -5.98 -7.34
CA MET A 172 3.79 -5.08 -6.56
C MET A 172 4.16 -3.82 -7.35
N THR A 173 4.31 -2.72 -6.63
CA THR A 173 4.79 -1.43 -7.14
C THR A 173 5.91 -0.93 -6.23
N VAL A 174 7.04 -0.50 -6.80
CA VAL A 174 8.11 0.11 -6.01
C VAL A 174 7.91 1.62 -5.96
N LEU A 175 7.97 2.16 -4.75
CA LEU A 175 7.73 3.57 -4.44
C LEU A 175 8.91 4.16 -3.67
N THR A 176 9.17 5.44 -3.90
CA THR A 176 10.03 6.29 -3.07
C THR A 176 9.32 7.62 -2.89
N ASP A 177 9.68 8.36 -1.86
CA ASP A 177 9.13 9.69 -1.58
C ASP A 177 9.95 10.81 -2.24
#